data_AF-A0A218XNQ0-F1
#
_entry.id   AF-A0A218XNQ0-F1
#
_cell.length_a   1.000
_cell.length_b   1.000
_cell.length_c   1.000
_cell.angle_alpha   90.00
_cell.angle_beta   90.00
_cell.angle_gamma   90.00
#
_symmetry.space_group_name_H-M   'P 1'
#
loop_
_entity.id
_entity.type
_entity.pdbx_description
1 polymer ?
#
loop_
_entity_poly.entity_id
_entity_poly.type
_entity_poly.pdbx_seq_one_letter_code
_entity_poly.pdbx_strand_id
1 'polypeptide(L)'
;MLSNDGQVHITHKMGHPFSAWNVVSLAKEVGLYLFDKHEFKLSDYQGYQNKREAGDQSDGTFPNYVPIRSSNAFNVERKGHCAVTHAHF
;
A
#
# COMPACT_ATOMS: atom_id res chain seq x y z
N MET A 1 -3.51 6.71 -13.86
CA MET A 1 -3.41 5.31 -14.33
C MET A 1 -1.93 4.92 -14.28
N LEU A 2 -1.58 3.77 -13.70
CA LEU A 2 -0.18 3.32 -13.61
C LEU A 2 0.37 2.97 -15.00
N SER A 3 1.62 3.34 -15.27
CA SER A 3 2.35 2.86 -16.44
C SER A 3 2.60 1.36 -16.33
N ASN A 4 3.02 0.73 -17.43
CA ASN A 4 3.60 -0.61 -17.37
C ASN A 4 4.79 -0.59 -16.40
N ASP A 5 4.89 -1.63 -15.59
CA ASP A 5 5.91 -1.83 -14.54
C ASP A 5 5.92 -0.71 -13.48
N GLY A 6 4.86 0.11 -13.45
CA GLY A 6 4.63 1.11 -12.42
C GLY A 6 4.25 0.45 -11.10
N GLN A 7 4.87 0.92 -10.02
CA GLN A 7 4.64 0.41 -8.66
C GLN A 7 3.86 1.42 -7.82
N VAL A 8 3.05 0.91 -6.91
CA VAL A 8 2.39 1.68 -5.85
C VAL A 8 2.82 1.13 -4.51
N HIS A 9 3.31 2.02 -3.65
CA HIS A 9 3.64 1.70 -2.27
C HIS A 9 2.44 2.04 -1.39
N ILE A 10 1.88 1.05 -0.70
CA ILE A 10 0.70 1.19 0.16
C ILE A 10 1.12 0.86 1.59
N THR A 11 0.99 1.82 2.51
CA THR A 11 1.10 1.54 3.95
C THR A 11 -0.28 1.28 4.52
N HIS A 12 -0.49 0.12 5.12
CA HIS A 12 -1.79 -0.28 5.64
C HIS A 12 -1.71 -0.87 7.05
N LYS A 13 -2.62 -0.40 7.91
CA LYS A 13 -2.77 -0.86 9.30
C LYS A 13 -3.28 -2.30 9.33
N MET A 14 -2.64 -3.17 10.10
CA MET A 14 -2.99 -4.58 10.22
C MET A 14 -3.97 -4.89 11.36
N GLY A 15 -4.34 -3.88 12.15
CA GLY A 15 -5.38 -4.01 13.18
C GLY A 15 -6.79 -4.02 12.58
N HIS A 16 -7.73 -4.67 13.26
CA HIS A 16 -9.16 -4.53 12.97
C HIS A 16 -9.58 -3.05 13.18
N PRO A 17 -10.45 -2.49 12.33
CA PRO A 17 -11.19 -3.10 11.22
C PRO A 17 -10.43 -3.17 9.88
N PHE A 18 -9.31 -2.46 9.75
CA PHE A 18 -8.58 -2.27 8.49
C PHE A 18 -8.10 -3.59 7.88
N SER A 19 -7.67 -4.54 8.71
CA SER A 19 -7.28 -5.88 8.23
C SER A 19 -8.34 -6.62 7.43
N ALA A 20 -9.62 -6.31 7.63
CA ALA A 20 -10.72 -6.93 6.89
C ALA A 20 -10.85 -6.43 5.44
N TRP A 21 -10.20 -5.32 5.08
CA TRP A 21 -10.29 -4.74 3.74
C TRP A 21 -9.54 -5.56 2.67
N ASN A 22 -8.64 -6.45 3.09
CA ASN A 22 -7.93 -7.38 2.22
C ASN A 22 -7.36 -6.72 0.94
N VAL A 23 -6.58 -5.65 1.12
CA VAL A 23 -6.05 -4.78 0.06
C VAL A 23 -5.35 -5.56 -1.06
N VAL A 24 -4.68 -6.67 -0.73
CA VAL A 24 -4.00 -7.52 -1.73
C VAL A 24 -5.00 -8.20 -2.66
N SER A 25 -6.14 -8.66 -2.17
CA SER A 25 -7.19 -9.24 -3.03
C SER A 25 -7.81 -8.19 -3.93
N LEU A 26 -8.12 -7.00 -3.39
CA LEU A 26 -8.65 -5.88 -4.18
C LEU A 26 -7.67 -5.45 -5.28
N ALA A 27 -6.36 -5.43 -4.99
CA ALA A 27 -5.33 -5.13 -5.97
C ALA A 27 -5.33 -6.15 -7.13
N LYS A 28 -5.49 -7.44 -6.82
CA LYS A 28 -5.57 -8.52 -7.83
C LYS A 28 -6.76 -8.37 -8.76
N GLU A 29 -7.92 -7.98 -8.23
CA GLU A 29 -9.14 -7.75 -9.02
C GLU A 29 -8.97 -6.67 -10.10
N VAL A 30 -8.08 -5.70 -9.86
CA VAL A 30 -7.77 -4.62 -10.83
C VAL A 30 -6.50 -4.88 -11.64
N GLY A 31 -5.96 -6.11 -11.61
CA GLY A 31 -4.79 -6.51 -12.39
C GLY A 31 -3.44 -6.05 -11.82
N LEU A 32 -3.41 -5.69 -10.53
CA LEU A 32 -2.18 -5.44 -9.79
C LEU A 32 -1.79 -6.69 -8.99
N TYR A 33 -0.51 -6.89 -8.76
CA TYR A 33 -0.03 -8.02 -7.97
C TYR A 33 0.89 -7.51 -6.87
N LEU A 34 0.90 -8.26 -5.76
CA LEU A 34 1.84 -8.00 -4.67
C LEU A 34 3.25 -8.34 -5.16
N PHE A 35 4.09 -7.32 -5.28
CA PHE A 35 5.50 -7.43 -5.59
C PHE A 35 6.30 -7.71 -4.33
N ASP A 36 6.10 -6.93 -3.27
CA ASP A 36 6.83 -7.06 -2.00
C ASP A 36 5.98 -6.65 -0.79
N LYS A 37 6.32 -7.19 0.38
CA LYS A 37 5.70 -6.87 1.67
C LYS A 37 6.76 -6.79 2.76
N HIS A 38 6.84 -5.64 3.43
CA HIS A 38 7.76 -5.42 4.53
C HIS A 38 7.07 -4.72 5.71
N GLU A 39 7.64 -4.90 6.90
CA GLU A 39 7.21 -4.18 8.10
C GLU A 39 7.43 -2.68 7.90
N PHE A 40 6.42 -1.87 8.19
CA PHE A 40 6.56 -0.42 8.09
C PHE A 40 7.46 0.11 9.20
N LYS A 41 8.55 0.77 8.81
CA LYS A 41 9.42 1.50 9.73
C LYS A 41 9.37 2.98 9.38
N LEU A 42 8.99 3.81 10.36
CA LEU A 42 8.94 5.26 10.17
C LEU A 42 10.31 5.84 9.79
N SER A 43 11.41 5.22 10.24
CA SER A 43 12.79 5.61 9.89
C SER A 43 13.06 5.58 8.39
N ASP A 44 12.38 4.69 7.66
CA ASP A 44 12.61 4.47 6.24
C ASP A 44 11.88 5.53 5.38
N TYR A 45 11.00 6.32 6.00
CA TYR A 45 10.19 7.36 5.37
C TYR A 45 10.35 8.69 6.11
N GLN A 46 11.54 9.30 5.99
CA GLN A 46 11.83 10.60 6.60
C GLN A 46 10.82 11.67 6.12
N GLY A 47 10.23 12.40 7.08
CA GLY A 47 9.20 13.40 6.80
C GLY A 47 7.77 12.85 6.71
N TYR A 48 7.57 11.54 6.79
CA TYR A 48 6.23 10.96 6.84
C TYR A 48 5.54 11.30 8.16
N GLN A 49 4.46 12.07 8.09
CA GLN A 49 3.55 12.29 9.21
C GLN A 49 2.13 11.91 8.79
N ASN A 50 1.48 11.07 9.58
CA ASN A 50 0.08 10.75 9.35
C ASN A 50 -0.74 12.01 9.53
N LYS A 51 -1.34 12.50 8.45
CA LYS A 51 -2.37 13.53 8.52
C LYS A 51 -3.59 12.94 9.23
N ARG A 52 -4.29 13.74 10.03
CA ARG A 52 -5.63 13.36 10.47
C ARG A 52 -6.57 13.49 9.29
N GLU A 53 -7.67 12.75 9.33
CA GLU A 53 -8.71 12.84 8.30
C GLU A 53 -9.34 14.25 8.28
N ALA A 54 -10.44 14.42 7.54
CA ALA A 54 -11.14 15.70 7.47
C ALA A 54 -11.60 16.18 8.86
N GLY A 55 -11.48 17.49 9.12
CA GLY A 55 -11.91 18.14 10.35
C GLY A 55 -10.97 19.26 10.81
N ASP A 56 -11.39 19.97 11.86
CA ASP A 56 -10.74 21.20 12.36
C ASP A 56 -9.29 21.02 12.85
N GLN A 57 -8.85 19.76 13.03
CA GLN A 57 -7.49 19.41 13.43
C GLN A 57 -6.80 18.49 12.42
N SER A 58 -7.16 18.56 11.14
CA SER A 58 -6.59 17.70 10.09
C SER A 58 -5.06 17.75 10.02
N ASP A 59 -4.45 18.91 10.31
CA ASP A 59 -2.99 19.09 10.37
C ASP A 59 -2.37 18.83 11.77
N GLY A 60 -3.18 18.47 12.77
CA GLY A 60 -2.71 18.21 14.12
C GLY A 60 -2.05 16.85 14.27
N THR A 61 -0.91 16.77 14.96
CA THR A 61 -0.27 15.50 15.30
C THR A 61 -1.15 14.67 16.25
N PHE A 62 -1.30 13.36 16.03
CA PHE A 62 -2.07 12.50 16.96
C PHE A 62 -1.50 12.59 18.39
N PRO A 63 -2.34 12.77 19.43
CA PRO A 63 -1.88 12.74 20.82
C PRO A 63 -1.44 11.31 21.12
N ASN A 64 -0.22 11.13 21.65
CA ASN A 64 0.41 9.83 21.90
C ASN A 64 0.80 9.07 20.63
N TYR A 65 1.76 9.62 19.88
CA TYR A 65 2.37 8.94 18.74
C TYR A 65 3.04 7.63 19.18
N VAL A 66 2.28 6.54 19.19
CA VAL A 66 2.84 5.21 19.12
C VAL A 66 3.11 4.98 17.64
N PRO A 67 4.36 4.66 17.22
CA PRO A 67 4.62 4.24 15.85
C PRO A 67 3.61 3.15 15.50
N ILE A 68 3.10 3.11 14.27
CA ILE A 68 2.14 2.07 13.90
C ILE A 68 2.89 0.72 13.94
N ARG A 69 2.87 0.05 15.10
CA ARG A 69 3.62 -1.18 15.38
C ARG A 69 3.11 -2.40 14.60
N SER A 70 2.06 -2.20 13.81
CA SER A 70 1.41 -3.25 13.03
C SER A 70 0.97 -2.71 11.68
N SER A 71 1.82 -1.98 10.97
CA SER A 71 1.60 -1.64 9.57
C SER A 71 2.51 -2.48 8.68
N ASN A 72 1.98 -2.90 7.55
CA ASN A 72 2.81 -3.40 6.45
C ASN A 72 2.82 -2.37 5.33
N ALA A 73 3.97 -2.22 4.71
CA ALA A 73 4.08 -1.59 3.40
C ALA A 73 3.99 -2.69 2.33
N PHE A 74 3.15 -2.46 1.34
CA PHE A 74 2.92 -3.34 0.21
C PHE A 74 3.36 -2.60 -1.04
N ASN A 75 4.21 -3.24 -1.82
CA ASN A 75 4.50 -2.80 -3.17
C ASN A 75 3.63 -3.61 -4.10
N VAL A 76 2.76 -2.95 -4.86
CA VAL A 76 1.97 -3.60 -5.92
C VAL A 76 2.38 -3.05 -7.28
N GLU A 77 2.40 -3.90 -8.28
CA GLU A 77 2.90 -3.54 -9.61
C GLU A 77 1.89 -3.93 -10.70
N ARG A 78 1.93 -3.21 -11.83
CA ARG A 78 1.23 -3.58 -13.07
C ARG A 78 2.22 -4.28 -14.00
N LYS A 79 1.97 -5.53 -14.40
CA LYS A 79 2.86 -6.20 -15.36
C LYS A 79 2.67 -5.50 -16.67
N GLY A 80 3.77 -5.08 -17.31
CA GLY A 80 3.73 -4.81 -18.73
C GLY A 80 3.10 -6.00 -19.46
N HIS A 81 2.12 -5.73 -20.32
CA HIS A 81 1.70 -6.71 -21.31
C HIS A 81 2.89 -6.94 -22.25
N CYS A 82 3.78 -7.88 -21.91
CA CYS A 82 4.48 -8.58 -22.96
C CYS A 82 3.43 -9.48 -23.59
N ALA A 83 2.99 -9.15 -24.80
CA ALA A 83 2.24 -10.06 -25.63
C ALA A 83 3.17 -11.26 -25.96
N VAL A 84 3.35 -12.16 -25.00
CA VAL A 84 3.87 -13.48 -25.30
C VAL A 84 2.67 -14.27 -25.80
N THR A 85 2.40 -14.11 -27.09
CA THR A 85 1.77 -15.17 -27.87
C THR A 85 2.59 -16.42 -27.65
N HIS A 86 2.06 -17.34 -26.86
CA HIS A 86 2.34 -18.76 -27.00
C HIS A 86 1.01 -19.50 -26.85
N ALA A 87 0.18 -19.38 -27.89
CA ALA A 87 -0.65 -20.49 -28.29
C ALA A 87 0.28 -21.48 -29.00
N HIS A 88 0.70 -22.53 -28.29
CA HIS A 88 1.10 -23.74 -28.99
C HIS A 88 -0.17 -24.55 -29.28
N PHE A 89 -0.23 -24.97 -30.55
CA PHE A 89 -1.22 -25.77 -31.27
C PHE A 89 -2.18 -26.63 -30.45
#